data_AF-A0A535Z406-F1
#
_entry.id   AF-A0A535Z406-F1
#
_cell.length_a   1.000
_cell.length_b   1.000
_cell.length_c   1.000
_cell.angle_alpha   90.00
_cell.angle_beta   90.00
_cell.angle_gamma   90.00
#
_symmetry.space_group_name_H-M   'P 1'
#
loop_
_entity.id
_entity.type
_entity.pdbx_description
1 polymer ?
#
loop_
_entity_poly.entity_id
_entity_poly.type
_entity_poly.pdbx_seq_one_letter_code
_entity_poly.pdbx_strand_id
1 'polypeptide(L)'
;MLGSRGARGGAATGDRRRSLTAAAVAALLAVIATSCGGGSSAGDEPWRAGHPDPSGLTFDQQAPGLCAFPVQYPAEAPAAIEYRGAGYVQRVKTAAPAVPPGMVIGHSGGWTVSTASGGLYLLTGAVMYQYRSEANC
;
A
#
# COMPACT_ATOMS: atom_id res chain seq x y z
N MET A 1 -8.19 -76.97 -36.29
CA MET A 1 -8.62 -78.23 -35.63
C MET A 1 -7.48 -78.72 -34.72
N LEU A 2 -7.83 -79.38 -33.61
CA LEU A 2 -7.00 -79.78 -32.44
C LEU A 2 -6.60 -78.62 -31.51
N GLY A 3 -6.79 -78.66 -30.19
CA GLY A 3 -7.31 -79.69 -29.29
C GLY A 3 -6.97 -79.30 -27.85
N SER A 4 -7.93 -79.46 -26.93
CA SER A 4 -7.92 -79.00 -25.53
C SER A 4 -6.92 -79.72 -24.60
N ARG A 5 -6.31 -78.98 -23.67
CA ARG A 5 -5.77 -79.43 -22.35
C ARG A 5 -5.75 -78.19 -21.43
N GLY A 6 -6.16 -78.18 -20.18
CA GLY A 6 -6.70 -79.17 -19.26
C GLY A 6 -7.07 -78.42 -17.96
N ALA A 7 -8.06 -78.92 -17.23
CA ALA A 7 -8.45 -78.40 -15.92
C ALA A 7 -7.57 -78.98 -14.80
N ARG A 8 -7.33 -78.19 -13.76
CA ARG A 8 -6.93 -78.50 -12.36
C ARG A 8 -6.52 -77.13 -11.76
N GLY A 9 -7.12 -76.55 -10.73
CA GLY A 9 -7.72 -77.10 -9.52
C GLY A 9 -7.04 -76.39 -8.34
N GLY A 10 -7.83 -75.96 -7.35
CA GLY A 10 -7.33 -75.72 -5.98
C GLY A 10 -7.11 -74.27 -5.57
N ALA A 11 -8.04 -73.78 -4.75
CA ALA A 11 -7.93 -72.57 -3.95
C ALA A 11 -6.96 -72.75 -2.77
N ALA A 12 -6.31 -71.66 -2.35
CA ALA A 12 -5.73 -71.55 -1.01
C ALA A 12 -5.95 -70.13 -0.49
N THR A 13 -6.91 -70.01 0.42
CA THR A 13 -7.12 -68.87 1.32
C THR A 13 -6.02 -68.88 2.37
N GLY A 14 -5.31 -67.77 2.52
CA GLY A 14 -4.28 -67.56 3.54
C GLY A 14 -4.38 -66.14 4.10
N ASP A 15 -4.58 -66.07 5.42
CA ASP A 15 -5.02 -64.92 6.21
C ASP A 15 -3.86 -63.95 6.56
N ARG A 16 -4.22 -62.66 6.71
CA ARG A 16 -3.64 -61.66 7.64
C ARG A 16 -2.12 -61.40 7.66
N ARG A 17 -1.70 -60.22 7.19
CA ARG A 17 -1.24 -59.06 8.00
C ARG A 17 -0.31 -58.10 7.26
N ARG A 18 -0.53 -56.80 7.55
CA ARG A 18 0.38 -55.65 7.41
C ARG A 18 0.66 -55.16 5.99
N SER A 19 -0.11 -54.15 5.58
CA SER A 19 0.52 -52.90 5.15
C SER A 19 -0.39 -51.74 5.48
N LEU A 20 0.12 -50.91 6.39
CA LEU A 20 -0.47 -49.69 6.89
C LEU A 20 -0.54 -48.68 5.74
N THR A 21 -1.71 -48.55 5.11
CA THR A 21 -2.01 -47.40 4.25
C THR A 21 -2.33 -46.21 5.16
N ALA A 22 -1.26 -45.61 5.68
CA ALA A 22 -1.29 -44.33 6.35
C ALA A 22 -0.94 -43.22 5.36
N ALA A 23 -1.51 -42.04 5.60
CA ALA A 23 -1.38 -40.77 4.90
C ALA A 23 -2.24 -40.68 3.61
N ALA A 24 -3.48 -40.17 3.60
CA ALA A 24 -4.00 -38.99 4.29
C ALA A 24 -3.05 -37.79 4.18
N VAL A 25 -3.40 -36.85 3.30
CA VAL A 25 -3.09 -35.40 3.28
C VAL A 25 -2.98 -34.96 1.81
N ALA A 26 -4.10 -34.54 1.26
CA ALA A 26 -4.15 -33.54 0.19
C ALA A 26 -5.36 -32.66 0.49
N ALA A 27 -5.29 -31.99 1.65
CA ALA A 27 -6.29 -31.03 2.08
C ALA A 27 -6.25 -29.83 1.15
N LEU A 28 -7.46 -29.44 0.74
CA LEU A 28 -7.79 -28.28 -0.07
C LEU A 28 -7.01 -27.03 0.37
N LEU A 29 -6.22 -26.46 -0.54
CA LEU A 29 -5.82 -25.06 -0.41
C LEU A 29 -6.93 -24.20 -1.01
N ALA A 30 -7.76 -23.70 -0.10
CA ALA A 30 -8.75 -22.68 -0.34
C ALA A 30 -8.11 -21.50 -1.09
N VAL A 31 -8.71 -21.15 -2.23
CA VAL A 31 -8.48 -19.88 -2.93
C VAL A 31 -9.07 -18.78 -2.04
N ILE A 32 -8.26 -18.28 -1.13
CA ILE A 32 -8.63 -17.19 -0.23
C ILE A 32 -8.65 -15.90 -1.05
N ALA A 33 -9.86 -15.37 -1.20
CA ALA A 33 -10.23 -13.96 -1.25
C ALA A 33 -9.28 -13.02 -2.00
N THR A 34 -9.72 -12.61 -3.19
CA THR A 34 -10.05 -11.22 -3.50
C THR A 34 -9.46 -10.18 -2.54
N SER A 35 -8.16 -9.87 -2.66
CA SER A 35 -7.74 -8.51 -2.43
C SER A 35 -7.97 -7.77 -3.73
N CYS A 36 -9.06 -6.99 -3.76
CA CYS A 36 -9.13 -5.82 -4.61
C CYS A 36 -8.07 -4.83 -4.10
N GLY A 37 -6.80 -5.18 -4.26
CA GLY A 37 -5.70 -4.24 -4.22
C GLY A 37 -5.62 -3.63 -5.60
N GLY A 38 -6.64 -2.85 -5.98
CA GLY A 38 -6.45 -1.86 -7.01
C GLY A 38 -5.29 -1.02 -6.52
N GLY A 39 -4.11 -1.23 -7.11
CA GLY A 39 -2.94 -0.42 -6.83
C GLY A 39 -3.40 1.01 -6.99
N SER A 40 -3.63 1.66 -5.86
CA SER A 40 -3.94 3.07 -5.87
C SER A 40 -2.66 3.68 -6.38
N SER A 41 -2.68 4.07 -7.65
CA SER A 41 -1.68 4.94 -8.24
C SER A 41 -1.72 6.23 -7.43
N ALA A 42 -1.11 6.23 -6.25
CA ALA A 42 -0.55 7.43 -5.68
C ALA A 42 0.48 7.88 -6.71
N GLY A 43 0.08 8.69 -7.69
CA GLY A 43 0.97 8.87 -8.83
C GLY A 43 0.58 9.80 -9.95
N ASP A 44 -0.71 10.09 -10.20
CA ASP A 44 -1.05 10.88 -11.40
C ASP A 44 -1.96 12.09 -11.15
N GLU A 45 -2.64 12.17 -10.00
CA GLU A 45 -3.53 13.30 -9.76
C GLU A 45 -2.77 14.49 -9.15
N PRO A 46 -2.70 15.65 -9.85
CA PRO A 46 -2.12 16.86 -9.29
C PRO A 46 -3.01 17.42 -8.17
N TRP A 47 -2.42 18.15 -7.24
CA TRP A 47 -3.17 18.78 -6.17
C TRP A 47 -4.09 19.88 -6.71
N ARG A 48 -5.26 20.04 -6.10
CA ARG A 48 -6.25 21.07 -6.45
C ARG A 48 -6.92 21.62 -5.20
N ALA A 49 -7.01 22.94 -5.11
CA ALA A 49 -7.77 23.59 -4.05
C ALA A 49 -9.25 23.17 -4.07
N GLY A 50 -9.85 23.03 -2.89
CA GLY A 50 -11.26 22.65 -2.72
C GLY A 50 -11.53 21.15 -2.80
N HIS A 51 -10.55 20.32 -3.15
CA HIS A 51 -10.63 18.88 -2.89
C HIS A 51 -10.59 18.64 -1.36
N PRO A 52 -11.31 17.64 -0.83
CA PRO A 52 -11.26 17.33 0.59
C PRO A 52 -9.84 17.06 1.10
N ASP A 53 -9.55 17.55 2.30
CA ASP A 53 -8.28 17.28 2.97
C ASP A 53 -8.25 15.86 3.55
N PRO A 54 -7.06 15.24 3.66
CA PRO A 54 -6.93 14.00 4.41
C PRO A 54 -7.36 14.20 5.87
N SER A 55 -7.99 13.18 6.45
CA SER A 55 -8.49 13.24 7.82
C SER A 55 -7.37 13.59 8.83
N GLY A 56 -7.57 14.63 9.63
CA GLY A 56 -6.59 15.10 10.62
C GLY A 56 -5.48 15.98 10.05
N LEU A 57 -5.60 16.40 8.79
CA LEU A 57 -4.80 17.43 8.16
C LEU A 57 -5.70 18.55 7.65
N THR A 58 -5.15 19.77 7.61
CA THR A 58 -5.78 20.93 6.98
C THR A 58 -4.82 21.48 5.95
N PHE A 59 -5.28 21.74 4.71
CA PHE A 59 -4.46 22.31 3.64
C PHE A 59 -4.85 23.76 3.38
N ASP A 60 -3.90 24.67 3.58
CA ASP A 60 -4.12 26.10 3.42
C ASP A 60 -3.45 26.62 2.15
N GLN A 61 -4.15 27.52 1.46
CA GLN A 61 -3.63 28.21 0.27
C GLN A 61 -2.73 29.41 0.61
N GLN A 62 -2.67 29.77 1.90
CA GLN A 62 -1.83 30.85 2.40
C GLN A 62 -1.01 30.33 3.57
N ALA A 63 0.26 30.73 3.64
CA ALA A 63 1.08 30.45 4.82
C ALA A 63 0.77 31.52 5.90
N PRO A 64 0.65 31.15 7.18
CA PRO A 64 0.40 32.06 8.30
C PRO A 64 1.41 33.22 8.50
N GLY A 65 2.45 33.33 7.67
CA GLY A 65 3.41 34.44 7.71
C GLY A 65 4.34 34.43 8.93
N LEU A 66 4.30 33.39 9.76
CA LEU A 66 5.12 33.28 10.97
C LEU A 66 6.61 33.12 10.67
N CYS A 67 6.93 32.53 9.52
CA CYS A 67 8.29 32.47 9.04
C CYS A 67 8.41 33.21 7.72
N ALA A 68 9.42 34.08 7.58
CA ALA A 68 9.70 34.88 6.38
C ALA A 68 10.16 34.04 5.17
N PHE A 69 9.76 32.77 5.10
CA PHE A 69 10.02 31.90 3.97
C PHE A 69 8.93 32.11 2.92
N PRO A 70 9.29 32.57 1.71
CA PRO A 70 8.32 32.67 0.64
C PRO A 70 7.88 31.25 0.24
N VAL A 71 6.57 31.06 0.17
CA VAL A 71 5.94 29.87 -0.43
C VAL A 71 6.31 29.87 -1.91
N GLN A 72 6.89 28.77 -2.39
CA GLN A 72 7.50 28.71 -3.73
C GLN A 72 6.51 28.32 -4.82
N TYR A 73 5.58 27.40 -4.53
CA TYR A 73 4.65 26.80 -5.49
C TYR A 73 3.20 26.78 -4.95
N PRO A 74 2.63 27.93 -4.52
CA PRO A 74 1.30 27.98 -3.89
C PRO A 74 0.14 27.61 -4.84
N ALA A 75 0.36 27.65 -6.16
CA ALA A 75 -0.62 27.29 -7.15
C ALA A 75 -0.66 25.77 -7.46
N GLU A 76 0.38 25.04 -7.07
CA GLU A 76 0.57 23.64 -7.46
C GLU A 76 0.35 22.66 -6.30
N ALA A 77 0.48 23.15 -5.07
CA ALA A 77 0.28 22.41 -3.83
C ALA A 77 -0.06 23.40 -2.70
N PRO A 78 -0.58 22.93 -1.55
CA PRO A 78 -0.89 23.79 -0.41
C PRO A 78 0.31 24.66 -0.04
N ALA A 79 0.03 25.91 0.35
CA ALA A 79 1.05 26.81 0.86
C ALA A 79 1.49 26.39 2.26
N ALA A 80 0.53 25.95 3.08
CA ALA A 80 0.77 25.39 4.39
C ALA A 80 -0.10 24.15 4.63
N ILE A 81 0.37 23.30 5.55
CA ILE A 81 -0.35 22.14 6.05
C ILE A 81 -0.36 22.21 7.57
N GLU A 82 -1.54 22.14 8.17
CA GLU A 82 -1.66 21.90 9.60
C GLU A 82 -1.72 20.40 9.86
N TYR A 83 -0.92 19.94 10.82
CA TYR A 83 -0.99 18.57 11.33
C TYR A 83 -0.75 18.55 12.84
N ARG A 84 -1.71 18.01 13.59
CA ARG A 84 -1.66 17.92 15.07
C ARG A 84 -1.37 19.26 15.76
N GLY A 85 -1.95 20.35 15.27
CA GLY A 85 -1.77 21.69 15.83
C GLY A 85 -0.41 22.34 15.51
N ALA A 86 0.40 21.75 14.63
CA ALA A 86 1.62 22.35 14.11
C ALA A 86 1.44 22.76 12.65
N GLY A 87 1.82 23.99 12.32
CA GLY A 87 1.87 24.51 10.95
C GLY A 87 3.16 24.11 10.23
N TYR A 88 3.04 23.73 8.96
CA TYR A 88 4.16 23.38 8.10
C TYR A 88 4.07 24.15 6.79
N VAL A 89 5.12 24.89 6.42
CA VAL A 89 5.15 25.74 5.21
C VAL A 89 5.92 25.05 4.09
N GLN A 90 5.41 25.17 2.86
CA GLN A 90 5.98 24.59 1.65
C GLN A 90 7.35 25.18 1.32
N ARG A 91 8.32 24.35 0.93
CA ARG A 91 9.71 24.78 0.67
C ARG A 91 10.33 24.24 -0.61
N VAL A 92 10.28 22.94 -0.79
CA VAL A 92 11.04 22.26 -1.85
C VAL A 92 10.11 21.41 -2.68
N LYS A 93 10.29 21.45 -4.00
CA LYS A 93 9.65 20.56 -4.97
C LYS A 93 10.71 19.62 -5.54
N THR A 94 10.43 18.33 -5.57
CA THR A 94 11.28 17.30 -6.18
C THR A 94 10.44 16.31 -6.98
N ALA A 95 11.08 15.44 -7.75
CA ALA A 95 10.41 14.26 -8.28
C ALA A 95 9.90 13.37 -7.12
N ALA A 96 8.76 12.71 -7.33
CA ALA A 96 8.22 11.77 -6.36
C ALA A 96 9.15 10.54 -6.27
N PRO A 97 9.54 10.11 -5.05
CA PRO A 97 10.23 8.85 -4.87
C PRO A 97 9.28 7.67 -5.11
N ALA A 98 9.83 6.48 -5.38
CA ALA A 98 9.03 5.25 -5.51
C ALA A 98 8.29 4.87 -4.21
N VAL A 99 8.81 5.33 -3.06
CA VAL A 99 8.22 5.09 -1.74
C VAL A 99 8.14 6.42 -0.97
N PRO A 100 6.99 6.77 -0.39
CA PRO A 100 6.87 7.98 0.44
C PRO A 100 7.90 8.00 1.58
N PRO A 101 8.51 9.15 1.89
CA PRO A 101 9.44 9.25 3.00
C PRO A 101 8.76 9.01 4.35
N GLY A 102 9.35 8.16 5.19
CA GLY A 102 8.93 7.97 6.58
C GLY A 102 7.53 7.33 6.72
N MET A 103 6.75 7.87 7.67
CA MET A 103 5.42 7.34 7.99
C MET A 103 4.35 8.05 7.16
N VAL A 104 3.53 7.29 6.44
CA VAL A 104 2.33 7.83 5.80
C VAL A 104 1.28 8.16 6.86
N ILE A 105 0.78 9.39 6.83
CA ILE A 105 -0.16 9.93 7.83
C ILE A 105 -1.53 10.27 7.25
N GLY A 106 -1.68 10.26 5.93
CA GLY A 106 -2.96 10.52 5.30
C GLY A 106 -2.94 10.33 3.79
N HIS A 107 -4.14 10.11 3.26
CA HIS A 107 -4.41 10.09 1.83
C HIS A 107 -5.65 10.93 1.52
N SER A 108 -5.69 11.52 0.33
CA SER A 108 -6.90 12.11 -0.21
C SER A 108 -6.84 12.08 -1.73
N GLY A 109 -7.84 11.47 -2.38
CA GLY A 109 -7.77 11.18 -3.81
C GLY A 109 -6.50 10.40 -4.16
N GLY A 110 -5.78 10.85 -5.19
CA GLY A 110 -4.45 10.32 -5.55
C GLY A 110 -3.27 10.83 -4.70
N TRP A 111 -3.51 11.61 -3.65
CA TRP A 111 -2.45 12.27 -2.88
C TRP A 111 -2.05 11.46 -1.65
N THR A 112 -0.77 11.50 -1.31
CA THR A 112 -0.22 10.87 -0.11
C THR A 112 0.52 11.89 0.71
N VAL A 113 0.22 11.96 2.00
CA VAL A 113 0.98 12.77 2.96
C VAL A 113 1.77 11.86 3.88
N SER A 114 3.05 12.14 4.03
CA SER A 114 3.92 11.43 4.95
C SER A 114 4.75 12.38 5.81
N THR A 115 5.29 11.85 6.91
CA THR A 115 6.17 12.59 7.82
C THR A 115 7.48 11.85 8.04
N ALA A 116 8.58 12.60 8.00
CA ALA A 116 9.91 12.13 8.32
C ALA A 116 10.75 13.29 8.84
N SER A 117 11.67 13.03 9.77
CA SER A 117 12.68 14.00 10.24
C SER A 117 12.11 15.38 10.65
N GLY A 118 10.90 15.39 11.23
CA GLY A 118 10.22 16.63 11.68
C GLY A 118 9.62 17.49 10.55
N GLY A 119 9.57 16.99 9.32
CA GLY A 119 8.89 17.62 8.18
C GLY A 119 7.68 16.83 7.71
N LEU A 120 6.94 17.44 6.77
CA LEU A 120 5.88 16.77 6.02
C LEU A 120 6.24 16.72 4.53
N TYR A 121 5.68 15.72 3.87
CA TYR A 121 5.86 15.47 2.44
C TYR A 121 4.50 15.22 1.82
N LEU A 122 4.16 15.96 0.77
CA LEU A 122 2.97 15.74 -0.05
C LEU A 122 3.41 15.17 -1.39
N LEU A 123 2.98 13.95 -1.69
CA LEU A 123 3.13 13.33 -3.00
C LEU A 123 1.83 13.51 -3.77
N THR A 124 1.95 14.12 -4.95
CA THR A 124 0.83 14.39 -5.86
C THR A 124 1.35 14.32 -7.28
N GLY A 125 0.72 13.47 -8.10
CA GLY A 125 1.29 13.12 -9.40
C GLY A 125 2.71 12.54 -9.27
N ALA A 126 3.57 12.90 -10.22
CA ALA A 126 4.99 12.55 -10.22
C ALA A 126 5.88 13.49 -9.37
N VAL A 127 5.27 14.30 -8.48
CA VAL A 127 5.95 15.35 -7.72
C VAL A 127 5.80 15.14 -6.22
N MET A 128 6.85 15.50 -5.48
CA MET A 128 6.81 15.61 -4.03
C MET A 128 7.12 17.05 -3.60
N TYR A 129 6.29 17.58 -2.70
CA TYR A 129 6.50 18.85 -2.02
C TYR A 129 6.90 18.61 -0.56
N GLN A 130 7.96 19.27 -0.11
CA GLN A 130 8.44 19.19 1.27
C GLN A 130 8.00 20.42 2.06
N TYR A 131 7.59 20.19 3.30
CA TYR A 131 7.14 21.21 4.24
C TYR A 131 7.96 21.16 5.52
N ARG A 132 8.30 22.34 6.03
CA ARG A 132 9.06 22.51 7.28
C ARG A 132 8.15 23.10 8.34
N SER A 133 8.30 22.62 9.58
CA SER A 133 7.55 23.15 10.71
C SER A 133 7.86 24.64 10.93
N GLU A 134 6.82 25.44 11.18
CA GLU A 134 6.95 26.86 11.52
C GLU A 134 7.64 27.07 12.88
N ALA A 135 7.59 26.09 13.78
CA ALA A 135 8.26 26.17 15.08
C ALA A 135 9.79 26.07 14.99
N ASN A 136 10.33 25.63 13.85
CA ASN A 136 11.77 25.40 13.65
C ASN A 136 12.34 26.29 12.54
N CYS A 137 11.82 27.51 12.47
CA CYS A 137 12.48 28.63 11.85
C CYS A 137 13.57 29.14 12.83
#